data_AF-A0A564ZEH4-F1
#
_entry.id   AF-A0A564ZEH4-F1
#
_cell.length_a   1.000
_cell.length_b   1.000
_cell.length_c   1.000
_cell.angle_alpha   90.00
_cell.angle_beta   90.00
_cell.angle_gamma   90.00
#
_symmetry.space_group_name_H-M   'P 1'
#
loop_
_entity.id
_entity.type
_entity.pdbx_description
1 polymer ?
#
loop_
_entity_poly.entity_id
_entity_poly.type
_entity_poly.pdbx_seq_one_letter_code
_entity_poly.pdbx_strand_id
1 'polypeptide(L)'
;MKRDFAPLSKQTLSTCLVGFRTKQPVILAALRAAADASVATMSIESVAEAVIASLGEKSANPTSKEEAMGVLNRALQVSLDSSNPPPVSSRRVIFKHILSPLVFNLEDRTDTVRDAAYNTLASARRFLADEAAYARLASKDVDDSKKSRIDQAYQKLAKVVKKVNRSPKPPTVESNELDDFPDKAVLAKRPPNATPLVGSSQAKKPKMNAKGASQLIPSNSNFTSELHMSDDEIKDM
;
A
#
# COMPACT_ATOMS: atom_id res chain seq x y z
N MET A 1 -16.75 5.91 12.89
CA MET A 1 -15.59 5.02 12.63
C MET A 1 -14.23 5.75 12.63
N LYS A 2 -13.96 6.71 11.72
CA LYS A 2 -12.61 7.34 11.63
C LYS A 2 -12.13 8.03 12.91
N ARG A 3 -13.01 8.76 13.62
CA ARG A 3 -12.64 9.46 14.88
C ARG A 3 -12.36 8.48 16.02
N ASP A 4 -13.15 7.42 16.07
CA ASP A 4 -13.14 6.41 17.16
C ASP A 4 -11.90 5.50 17.06
N PHE A 5 -11.29 5.41 15.88
CA PHE A 5 -10.03 4.70 15.65
C PHE A 5 -8.77 5.48 16.03
N ALA A 6 -8.85 6.83 16.12
CA ALA A 6 -7.69 7.70 16.32
C ALA A 6 -6.77 7.34 17.53
N PRO A 7 -7.27 6.84 18.67
CA PRO A 7 -6.41 6.41 19.78
C PRO A 7 -5.50 5.22 19.43
N LEU A 8 -5.92 4.34 18.52
CA LEU A 8 -5.20 3.12 18.14
C LEU A 8 -4.21 3.36 16.99
N SER A 9 -4.39 4.42 16.20
CA SER A 9 -3.72 4.60 14.91
C SER A 9 -2.20 4.63 14.98
N LYS A 10 -1.60 5.22 16.03
CA LYS A 10 -0.13 5.20 16.23
C LYS A 10 0.39 3.79 16.49
N GLN A 11 -0.34 2.99 17.27
CA GLN A 11 0.00 1.58 17.54
C GLN A 11 -0.19 0.70 16.30
N THR A 12 -1.29 0.89 15.56
CA THR A 12 -1.55 0.15 14.31
C THR A 12 -0.51 0.48 13.24
N LEU A 13 -0.15 1.77 13.05
CA LEU A 13 0.90 2.15 12.11
C LEU A 13 2.26 1.53 12.50
N SER A 14 2.65 1.60 13.77
CA SER A 14 3.87 0.96 14.28
C SER A 14 3.88 -0.56 14.04
N THR A 15 2.74 -1.23 14.28
CA THR A 15 2.58 -2.66 14.02
C THR A 15 2.68 -2.99 12.53
N CYS A 16 2.14 -2.13 11.65
CA CYS A 16 2.28 -2.29 10.20
C CYS A 16 3.72 -2.12 9.72
N LEU A 17 4.46 -1.15 10.29
CA LEU A 17 5.87 -0.90 9.99
C LEU A 17 6.76 -2.10 10.35
N VAL A 18 6.54 -2.71 11.53
CA VAL A 18 7.18 -3.98 11.90
C VAL A 18 6.75 -5.13 10.98
N GLY A 19 5.47 -5.16 10.58
CA GLY A 19 4.91 -6.16 9.67
C GLY A 19 5.52 -6.16 8.27
N PHE A 20 5.95 -5.01 7.74
CA PHE A 20 6.57 -4.89 6.40
C PHE A 20 7.90 -5.63 6.24
N ARG A 21 8.42 -6.26 7.30
CA ARG A 21 9.56 -7.20 7.21
C ARG A 21 9.23 -8.46 6.38
N THR A 22 7.94 -8.76 6.17
CA THR A 22 7.48 -9.85 5.29
C THR A 22 7.73 -9.55 3.81
N LYS A 23 7.87 -10.62 2.99
CA LYS A 23 7.98 -10.52 1.53
C LYS A 23 6.73 -11.00 0.78
N GLN A 24 5.70 -11.48 1.48
CA GLN A 24 4.50 -12.01 0.83
C GLN A 24 3.61 -10.87 0.28
N PRO A 25 3.35 -10.77 -1.04
CA PRO A 25 2.66 -9.62 -1.62
C PRO A 25 1.25 -9.39 -1.08
N VAL A 26 0.53 -10.46 -0.75
CA VAL A 26 -0.83 -10.39 -0.16
C VAL A 26 -0.80 -9.75 1.23
N ILE A 27 0.17 -10.14 2.08
CA ILE A 27 0.33 -9.54 3.41
C ILE A 27 0.78 -8.08 3.28
N LEU A 28 1.73 -7.77 2.39
CA LEU A 28 2.14 -6.39 2.12
C LEU A 28 0.98 -5.51 1.64
N ALA A 29 0.10 -6.02 0.77
CA ALA A 29 -1.10 -5.28 0.35
C ALA A 29 -2.05 -4.97 1.52
N ALA A 30 -2.30 -5.94 2.40
CA ALA A 30 -3.12 -5.75 3.60
C ALA A 30 -2.48 -4.75 4.59
N LEU A 31 -1.17 -4.86 4.83
CA LEU A 31 -0.42 -3.95 5.71
C LEU A 31 -0.39 -2.51 5.16
N ARG A 32 -0.23 -2.32 3.84
CA ARG A 32 -0.33 -0.99 3.21
C ARG A 32 -1.71 -0.38 3.42
N ALA A 33 -2.78 -1.15 3.23
CA ALA A 33 -4.15 -0.68 3.44
C ALA A 33 -4.41 -0.29 4.90
N ALA A 34 -3.93 -1.09 5.87
CA ALA A 34 -4.04 -0.79 7.30
C ALA A 34 -3.20 0.42 7.73
N ALA A 35 -1.99 0.57 7.18
CA ALA A 35 -1.13 1.73 7.40
C ALA A 35 -1.76 3.01 6.84
N ASP A 36 -2.23 2.99 5.59
CA ASP A 36 -2.85 4.15 4.94
C ASP A 36 -4.17 4.56 5.63
N ALA A 37 -4.96 3.60 6.11
CA ALA A 37 -6.14 3.86 6.93
C ALA A 37 -5.80 4.51 8.29
N SER A 38 -4.67 4.12 8.89
CA SER A 38 -4.17 4.72 10.14
C SER A 38 -3.63 6.14 9.90
N VAL A 39 -2.82 6.33 8.86
CA VAL A 39 -2.29 7.64 8.41
C VAL A 39 -3.44 8.63 8.18
N ALA A 40 -4.56 8.20 7.60
CA ALA A 40 -5.74 9.03 7.35
C ALA A 40 -6.50 9.51 8.61
N THR A 41 -5.94 9.28 9.81
CA THR A 41 -6.43 9.75 11.13
C THR A 41 -5.32 10.37 12.00
N MET A 42 -4.09 10.49 11.49
CA MET A 42 -2.92 11.01 12.21
C MET A 42 -2.43 12.34 11.62
N SER A 43 -1.61 13.08 12.37
CA SER A 43 -0.82 14.19 11.84
C SER A 43 0.37 13.66 11.01
N ILE A 44 0.78 14.42 10.00
CA ILE A 44 1.93 14.06 9.16
C ILE A 44 3.25 14.09 9.95
N GLU A 45 3.32 14.93 10.98
CA GLU A 45 4.38 14.96 11.99
C GLU A 45 4.54 13.58 12.67
N SER A 46 3.47 13.04 13.25
CA SER A 46 3.53 11.73 13.94
C SER A 46 3.69 10.54 13.00
N VAL A 47 3.30 10.67 11.73
CA VAL A 47 3.60 9.67 10.69
C VAL A 47 5.08 9.71 10.30
N ALA A 48 5.67 10.90 10.18
CA ALA A 48 7.10 11.06 9.93
C ALA A 48 7.94 10.49 11.08
N GLU A 49 7.62 10.83 12.34
CA GLU A 49 8.25 10.25 13.53
C GLU A 49 8.28 8.72 13.50
N ALA A 50 7.13 8.08 13.24
CA ALA A 50 6.98 6.63 13.23
C ALA A 50 7.80 5.97 12.11
N VAL A 51 7.81 6.57 10.91
CA VAL A 51 8.61 6.06 9.78
C VAL A 51 10.11 6.24 10.03
N ILE A 52 10.55 7.41 10.51
CA ILE A 52 11.98 7.64 10.78
C ILE A 52 12.49 6.73 11.89
N ALA A 53 11.70 6.49 12.94
CA ALA A 53 12.03 5.50 13.97
C ALA A 53 12.21 4.09 13.37
N SER A 54 11.27 3.65 12.53
CA SER A 54 11.33 2.34 11.88
C SER A 54 12.54 2.19 10.94
N LEU A 55 12.89 3.24 10.18
CA LEU A 55 14.09 3.26 9.32
C LEU A 55 15.40 3.19 10.11
N GLY A 56 15.40 3.59 11.38
CA GLY A 56 16.54 3.49 12.30
C GLY A 56 16.66 2.15 13.03
N GLU A 57 15.71 1.23 12.88
CA GLU A 57 15.75 -0.07 13.55
C GLU A 57 16.87 -0.96 12.99
N LYS A 58 17.70 -1.53 13.88
CA LYS A 58 18.72 -2.54 13.52
C LYS A 58 18.17 -3.80 12.84
N SER A 59 16.85 -4.00 12.89
CA SER A 59 16.13 -5.12 12.27
C SER A 59 15.30 -4.73 11.04
N ALA A 60 15.42 -3.49 10.55
CA ALA A 60 14.83 -3.05 9.30
C ALA A 60 15.54 -3.71 8.11
N ASN A 61 14.84 -4.61 7.41
CA ASN A 61 15.29 -5.21 6.16
C ASN A 61 14.90 -4.33 4.95
N PRO A 62 15.46 -4.55 3.75
CA PRO A 62 15.20 -3.70 2.59
C PRO A 62 13.72 -3.53 2.25
N THR A 63 12.92 -4.59 2.34
CA THR A 63 11.47 -4.54 2.10
C THR A 63 10.76 -3.65 3.13
N SER A 64 11.08 -3.78 4.41
CA SER A 64 10.51 -2.87 5.44
C SER A 64 10.92 -1.41 5.27
N LYS A 65 12.15 -1.14 4.80
CA LYS A 65 12.60 0.23 4.49
C LYS A 65 11.83 0.83 3.31
N GLU A 66 11.72 0.06 2.22
CA GLU A 66 11.02 0.43 0.99
C GLU A 66 9.55 0.76 1.29
N GLU A 67 8.86 -0.09 2.06
CA GLU A 67 7.46 0.13 2.47
C GLU A 67 7.29 1.29 3.43
N ALA A 68 8.16 1.45 4.44
CA ALA A 68 8.08 2.56 5.40
C ALA A 68 8.25 3.92 4.69
N MET A 69 9.22 4.03 3.77
CA MET A 69 9.36 5.20 2.89
C MET A 69 8.16 5.33 1.95
N GLY A 70 7.62 4.23 1.42
CA GLY A 70 6.39 4.19 0.63
C GLY A 70 5.17 4.78 1.36
N VAL A 71 4.99 4.48 2.66
CA VAL A 71 3.94 5.07 3.50
C VAL A 71 4.15 6.57 3.65
N LEU A 72 5.36 7.03 4.00
CA LEU A 72 5.67 8.46 4.13
C LEU A 72 5.47 9.22 2.82
N ASN A 73 5.89 8.63 1.69
CA ASN A 73 5.69 9.16 0.34
C ASN A 73 4.20 9.40 0.02
N ARG A 74 3.32 8.45 0.35
CA ARG A 74 1.86 8.61 0.20
C ARG A 74 1.30 9.66 1.17
N ALA A 75 1.71 9.60 2.44
CA ALA A 75 1.27 10.52 3.49
C ALA A 75 1.59 11.99 3.16
N LEU A 76 2.80 12.29 2.69
CA LEU A 76 3.24 13.63 2.30
C LEU A 76 2.39 14.21 1.16
N GLN A 77 2.03 13.40 0.16
CA GLN A 77 1.19 13.83 -0.96
C GLN A 77 -0.25 14.12 -0.50
N VAL A 78 -0.87 13.18 0.22
CA VAL A 78 -2.23 13.33 0.77
C VAL A 78 -2.34 14.53 1.73
N SER A 79 -1.27 14.81 2.49
CA SER A 79 -1.24 15.94 3.42
C SER A 79 -1.13 17.30 2.73
N LEU A 80 -0.53 17.36 1.53
CA LEU A 80 -0.50 18.58 0.71
C LEU A 80 -1.82 18.78 -0.07
N ASP A 81 -2.36 17.70 -0.61
CA ASP A 81 -3.58 17.70 -1.44
C ASP A 81 -4.88 17.70 -0.59
N SER A 82 -4.74 17.86 0.73
CA SER A 82 -5.82 18.05 1.71
C SER A 82 -6.50 19.41 1.57
N SER A 83 -7.78 19.50 1.95
CA SER A 83 -8.52 20.78 2.03
C SER A 83 -8.00 21.74 3.12
N ASN A 84 -7.19 21.24 4.06
CA ASN A 84 -6.46 22.03 5.04
C ASN A 84 -5.02 21.48 5.18
N PRO A 85 -4.08 21.90 4.32
CA PRO A 85 -2.71 21.42 4.36
C PRO A 85 -1.90 22.06 5.50
N PRO A 86 -0.90 21.39 6.08
CA PRO A 86 -0.11 21.94 7.19
C PRO A 86 0.58 23.27 6.83
N PRO A 87 0.71 24.23 7.77
CA PRO A 87 1.38 25.51 7.53
C PRO A 87 2.83 25.36 7.05
N VAL A 88 3.31 26.28 6.20
CA VAL A 88 4.66 26.23 5.59
C VAL A 88 5.78 26.14 6.64
N SER A 89 5.56 26.70 7.84
CA SER A 89 6.42 26.53 9.01
C SER A 89 6.55 25.06 9.43
N SER A 90 5.43 24.37 9.69
CA SER A 90 5.41 22.94 10.02
C SER A 90 6.02 22.09 8.90
N ARG A 91 5.71 22.38 7.63
CA ARG A 91 6.26 21.65 6.49
C ARG A 91 7.79 21.77 6.39
N ARG A 92 8.35 22.94 6.72
CA ARG A 92 9.82 23.14 6.85
C ARG A 92 10.43 22.38 8.04
N VAL A 93 9.71 22.20 9.15
CA VAL A 93 10.17 21.40 10.30
C VAL A 93 10.19 19.91 9.95
N ILE A 94 9.09 19.39 9.38
CA ILE A 94 9.00 18.00 8.91
C ILE A 94 10.09 17.69 7.89
N PHE A 95 10.28 18.56 6.88
CA PHE A 95 11.31 18.37 5.86
C PHE A 95 12.72 18.26 6.47
N LYS A 96 13.08 19.12 7.42
CA LYS A 96 14.36 19.02 8.15
C LYS A 96 14.50 17.70 8.92
N HIS A 97 13.44 17.23 9.56
CA HIS A 97 13.46 15.99 10.34
C HIS A 97 13.69 14.75 9.45
N ILE A 98 13.06 14.69 8.28
CA ILE A 98 13.15 13.52 7.38
C ILE A 98 14.33 13.56 6.41
N LEU A 99 14.94 14.73 6.15
CA LEU A 99 15.98 14.90 5.12
C LEU A 99 17.18 13.97 5.34
N SER A 100 17.87 14.07 6.48
CA SER A 100 19.08 13.28 6.75
C SER A 100 18.83 11.76 6.77
N PRO A 101 17.79 11.23 7.44
CA PRO A 101 17.43 9.81 7.36
C PRO A 101 17.11 9.31 5.94
N LEU A 102 16.47 10.12 5.10
CA LEU A 102 16.18 9.75 3.71
C LEU A 102 17.44 9.81 2.84
N VAL A 103 18.30 10.82 3.03
CA VAL A 103 19.60 10.94 2.36
C VAL A 103 20.49 9.72 2.63
N PHE A 104 20.54 9.24 3.88
CA PHE A 104 21.27 8.02 4.24
C PHE A 104 20.78 6.78 3.46
N ASN A 105 19.48 6.68 3.17
CA ASN A 105 18.92 5.57 2.39
C ASN A 105 19.11 5.71 0.86
N LEU A 106 19.62 6.85 0.36
CA LEU A 106 20.07 6.97 -1.04
C LEU A 106 21.33 6.17 -1.35
N GLU A 107 22.08 5.78 -0.30
CA GLU A 107 23.33 5.00 -0.38
C GLU A 107 23.13 3.54 0.10
N ASP A 108 21.88 3.09 0.30
CA ASP A 108 21.59 1.69 0.61
C ASP A 108 22.11 0.76 -0.51
N ARG A 109 22.45 -0.48 -0.15
CA ARG A 109 22.94 -1.50 -1.09
C ARG A 109 21.86 -1.98 -2.06
N THR A 110 20.59 -1.75 -1.73
CA THR A 110 19.41 -2.24 -2.45
C THR A 110 18.81 -1.16 -3.33
N ASP A 111 18.71 -1.38 -4.64
CA ASP A 111 18.18 -0.36 -5.57
C ASP A 111 16.74 0.08 -5.26
N THR A 112 15.87 -0.83 -4.82
CA THR A 112 14.48 -0.49 -4.49
C THR A 112 14.39 0.44 -3.27
N VAL A 113 15.29 0.27 -2.29
CA VAL A 113 15.42 1.19 -1.13
C VAL A 113 15.92 2.55 -1.58
N ARG A 114 16.94 2.60 -2.45
CA ARG A 114 17.46 3.85 -3.02
C ARG A 114 16.37 4.61 -3.79
N ASP A 115 15.65 3.94 -4.67
CA ASP A 115 14.58 4.55 -5.46
C ASP A 115 13.36 4.93 -4.61
N ALA A 116 13.01 4.17 -3.57
CA ALA A 116 12.01 4.58 -2.58
C ALA A 116 12.43 5.86 -1.86
N ALA A 117 13.70 6.00 -1.47
CA ALA A 117 14.24 7.22 -0.87
C ALA A 117 14.21 8.41 -1.85
N TYR A 118 14.63 8.25 -3.11
CA TYR A 118 14.53 9.30 -4.15
C TYR A 118 13.08 9.75 -4.39
N ASN A 119 12.15 8.81 -4.51
CA ASN A 119 10.72 9.13 -4.68
C ASN A 119 10.13 9.82 -3.44
N THR A 120 10.57 9.45 -2.23
CA THR A 120 10.11 10.08 -0.98
C THR A 120 10.65 11.50 -0.82
N LEU A 121 11.93 11.74 -1.17
CA LEU A 121 12.50 13.09 -1.19
C LEU A 121 11.84 14.00 -2.25
N ALA A 122 11.48 13.45 -3.42
CA ALA A 122 10.69 14.18 -4.42
C ALA A 122 9.31 14.60 -3.89
N SER A 123 8.61 13.71 -3.18
CA SER A 123 7.35 14.04 -2.50
C SER A 123 7.56 14.99 -1.31
N ALA A 124 8.68 14.91 -0.59
CA ALA A 124 9.02 15.84 0.49
C ALA A 124 9.27 17.27 -0.03
N ARG A 125 9.93 17.43 -1.18
CA ARG A 125 10.06 18.70 -1.90
C ARG A 125 8.69 19.24 -2.35
N ARG A 126 7.86 18.38 -2.96
CA ARG A 126 6.48 18.74 -3.34
C ARG A 126 5.68 19.24 -2.13
N PHE A 127 5.73 18.50 -1.03
CA PHE A 127 5.08 18.85 0.24
C PHE A 127 5.62 20.16 0.84
N LEU A 128 6.91 20.44 0.74
CA LEU A 128 7.48 21.72 1.17
C LEU A 128 6.82 22.90 0.44
N ALA A 129 6.74 22.81 -0.89
CA ALA A 129 6.21 23.83 -1.80
C ALA A 129 6.88 25.23 -1.64
N ASP A 130 8.18 25.21 -1.31
CA ASP A 130 9.05 26.39 -1.15
C ASP A 130 10.44 26.01 -1.71
N GLU A 131 10.64 26.23 -3.02
CA GLU A 131 11.87 25.84 -3.74
C GLU A 131 13.11 26.57 -3.19
N ALA A 132 12.95 27.80 -2.70
CA ALA A 132 14.03 28.55 -2.06
C ALA A 132 14.41 27.93 -0.70
N ALA A 133 13.44 27.43 0.09
CA ALA A 133 13.76 26.64 1.28
C ALA A 133 14.34 25.27 0.91
N TYR A 134 13.83 24.58 -0.11
CA TYR A 134 14.40 23.31 -0.58
C TYR A 134 15.90 23.46 -0.89
N ALA A 135 16.27 24.44 -1.72
CA ALA A 135 17.67 24.70 -2.07
C ALA A 135 18.55 25.04 -0.85
N ARG A 136 18.03 25.83 0.11
CA ARG A 136 18.76 26.21 1.35
C ARG A 136 18.89 25.09 2.38
N LEU A 137 18.00 24.09 2.34
CA LEU A 137 18.00 22.97 3.29
C LEU A 137 18.75 21.76 2.73
N ALA A 138 18.52 21.41 1.46
CA ALA A 138 19.16 20.27 0.80
C ALA A 138 20.64 20.49 0.44
N SER A 139 21.12 21.75 0.40
CA SER A 139 22.49 22.08 -0.05
C SER A 139 23.62 21.48 0.80
N LYS A 140 23.35 21.08 2.05
CA LYS A 140 24.35 20.45 2.93
C LYS A 140 24.44 18.94 2.77
N ASP A 141 23.29 18.29 2.61
CA ASP A 141 23.17 16.82 2.66
C ASP A 141 23.10 16.18 1.27
N VAL A 142 22.85 16.96 0.21
CA VAL A 142 22.56 16.46 -1.14
C VAL A 142 23.58 17.01 -2.15
N ASP A 143 24.49 16.16 -2.61
CA ASP A 143 25.38 16.44 -3.75
C ASP A 143 24.63 16.54 -5.09
N ASP A 144 25.26 17.06 -6.13
CA ASP A 144 24.58 17.37 -7.40
C ASP A 144 24.12 16.12 -8.18
N SER A 145 24.74 14.96 -7.95
CA SER A 145 24.29 13.68 -8.51
C SER A 145 22.98 13.23 -7.85
N LYS A 146 22.93 13.30 -6.51
CA LYS A 146 21.70 13.08 -5.73
C LYS A 146 20.62 14.10 -6.11
N LYS A 147 20.95 15.39 -6.25
CA LYS A 147 19.99 16.44 -6.68
C LYS A 147 19.36 16.08 -8.03
N SER A 148 20.17 15.74 -9.05
CA SER A 148 19.70 15.35 -10.37
C SER A 148 18.73 14.15 -10.35
N ARG A 149 18.98 13.13 -9.51
CA ARG A 149 18.05 12.00 -9.35
C ARG A 149 16.76 12.40 -8.63
N ILE A 150 16.81 13.30 -7.63
CA ILE A 150 15.61 13.85 -6.97
C ILE A 150 14.80 14.72 -7.96
N ASP A 151 15.46 15.54 -8.79
CA ASP A 151 14.82 16.33 -9.86
C ASP A 151 14.06 15.43 -10.84
N GLN A 152 14.68 14.33 -11.29
CA GLN A 152 14.03 13.36 -12.16
C GLN A 152 12.82 12.68 -11.51
N ALA A 153 12.92 12.31 -10.23
CA ALA A 153 11.80 11.75 -9.47
C ALA A 153 10.66 12.78 -9.28
N TYR A 154 10.98 14.03 -9.00
CA TYR A 154 10.04 15.15 -8.87
C TYR A 154 9.33 15.46 -10.19
N GLN A 155 10.04 15.44 -11.32
CA GLN A 155 9.44 15.56 -12.65
C GLN A 155 8.51 14.38 -13.00
N LYS A 156 8.88 13.14 -12.62
CA LYS A 156 8.00 11.97 -12.78
C LYS A 156 6.71 12.13 -11.97
N LEU A 157 6.83 12.51 -10.69
CA LEU A 157 5.71 12.79 -9.78
C LEU A 157 4.78 13.86 -10.34
N ALA A 158 5.31 15.00 -10.78
CA ALA A 158 4.53 16.09 -11.35
C ALA A 158 3.77 15.70 -12.64
N LYS A 159 4.33 14.78 -13.45
CA LYS A 159 3.65 14.23 -14.65
C LYS A 159 2.46 13.34 -14.27
N VAL A 160 2.57 12.54 -13.21
CA VAL A 160 1.47 11.70 -12.71
C VAL A 160 0.31 12.55 -12.20
N VAL A 161 0.58 13.57 -11.36
CA VAL A 161 -0.46 14.50 -10.85
C VAL A 161 -1.17 15.22 -12.02
N LYS A 162 -0.43 15.68 -13.03
CA LYS A 162 -0.98 16.30 -14.25
C LYS A 162 -1.74 15.34 -15.20
N LYS A 163 -1.72 14.03 -14.91
CA LYS A 163 -2.58 13.02 -15.55
C LYS A 163 -3.84 12.77 -14.73
N VAL A 164 -3.74 12.64 -13.41
CA VAL A 164 -4.90 12.44 -12.51
C VAL A 164 -5.87 13.63 -12.59
N ASN A 165 -5.36 14.86 -12.62
CA ASN A 165 -6.19 16.07 -12.74
C ASN A 165 -6.75 16.31 -14.16
N ARG A 166 -6.48 15.41 -15.12
CA ARG A 166 -7.14 15.36 -16.42
C ARG A 166 -7.99 14.10 -16.50
N SER A 167 -9.22 14.23 -16.01
CA SER A 167 -10.26 13.22 -16.17
C SER A 167 -10.40 12.83 -17.66
N PRO A 168 -10.80 11.58 -17.97
CA PRO A 168 -11.01 11.17 -19.35
C PRO A 168 -12.06 12.05 -20.01
N LYS A 169 -11.72 12.65 -21.16
CA LYS A 169 -12.74 13.15 -22.09
C LYS A 169 -13.60 11.95 -22.49
N PRO A 170 -14.95 12.04 -22.49
CA PRO A 170 -15.76 11.01 -23.10
C PRO A 170 -15.35 10.86 -24.58
N PRO A 171 -15.36 9.65 -25.15
CA PRO A 171 -15.04 9.46 -26.55
C PRO A 171 -16.07 10.19 -27.41
N THR A 172 -15.62 11.15 -28.22
CA THR A 172 -16.45 11.67 -29.32
C THR A 172 -16.75 10.50 -30.25
N VAL A 173 -18.03 10.18 -30.43
CA VAL A 173 -18.45 9.27 -31.49
C VAL A 173 -18.41 10.07 -32.78
N GLU A 174 -17.41 9.83 -33.62
CA GLU A 174 -17.36 10.40 -34.97
C GLU A 174 -18.35 9.63 -35.86
N SER A 175 -19.54 10.22 -36.02
CA SER A 175 -20.56 9.75 -36.96
C SER A 175 -20.12 10.08 -38.39
N ASN A 176 -19.77 9.07 -39.18
CA ASN A 176 -19.56 9.22 -40.62
C ASN A 176 -20.89 9.11 -41.36
N GLU A 177 -21.40 10.24 -41.83
CA GLU A 177 -22.33 10.40 -42.96
C GLU A 177 -21.48 10.92 -44.16
N LEU A 178 -21.77 10.71 -45.45
CA LEU A 178 -22.65 9.79 -46.20
C LEU A 178 -22.10 9.76 -47.67
N ASP A 179 -22.91 9.42 -48.68
CA ASP A 179 -22.66 9.49 -50.15
C ASP A 179 -21.78 8.36 -50.76
N ASP A 180 -22.08 7.76 -51.92
CA ASP A 180 -23.29 7.77 -52.78
C ASP A 180 -23.43 6.42 -53.55
N PHE A 181 -24.59 6.13 -54.16
CA PHE A 181 -24.91 4.91 -54.93
C PHE A 181 -24.91 5.15 -56.46
N PRO A 182 -24.93 4.09 -57.31
CA PRO A 182 -26.23 3.73 -57.91
C PRO A 182 -26.49 2.23 -58.20
N ASP A 183 -27.76 1.85 -58.03
CA ASP A 183 -28.55 0.81 -58.72
C ASP A 183 -27.95 -0.54 -59.19
N LYS A 184 -28.51 -1.63 -58.62
CA LYS A 184 -29.67 -2.29 -59.24
C LYS A 184 -30.45 -3.20 -58.28
N ALA A 185 -31.77 -3.25 -58.43
CA ALA A 185 -32.69 -4.03 -57.59
C ALA A 185 -32.93 -5.47 -58.10
N VAL A 186 -33.43 -6.36 -57.23
CA VAL A 186 -34.57 -7.28 -57.52
C VAL A 186 -35.07 -8.01 -56.25
N LEU A 187 -36.41 -8.06 -56.12
CA LEU A 187 -37.33 -8.88 -55.27
C LEU A 187 -36.92 -9.45 -53.88
N ALA A 188 -37.85 -9.23 -52.95
CA ALA A 188 -37.89 -9.79 -51.59
C ALA A 188 -38.39 -11.26 -51.49
N LYS A 189 -38.13 -11.90 -50.33
CA LYS A 189 -38.99 -12.92 -49.69
C LYS A 189 -38.59 -13.21 -48.23
N ARG A 190 -39.55 -13.27 -47.29
CA ARG A 190 -39.41 -13.66 -45.86
C ARG A 190 -40.83 -13.73 -45.21
N PRO A 191 -41.04 -14.39 -44.04
CA PRO A 191 -40.71 -15.76 -43.59
C PRO A 191 -41.96 -16.66 -43.80
N PRO A 192 -42.53 -17.55 -42.90
CA PRO A 192 -42.36 -17.84 -41.44
C PRO A 192 -41.30 -18.96 -41.16
N ASN A 193 -41.21 -19.75 -40.05
CA ASN A 193 -42.03 -19.91 -38.83
C ASN A 193 -41.28 -20.45 -37.56
N ALA A 194 -42.03 -20.48 -36.44
CA ALA A 194 -42.03 -21.32 -35.22
C ALA A 194 -41.20 -22.64 -35.17
N THR A 195 -40.43 -23.03 -34.13
CA THR A 195 -40.59 -23.13 -32.63
C THR A 195 -41.35 -24.39 -32.13
N PRO A 196 -41.35 -24.81 -30.82
CA PRO A 196 -40.46 -24.59 -29.64
C PRO A 196 -40.15 -25.90 -28.84
N LEU A 197 -39.81 -25.76 -27.53
CA LEU A 197 -39.87 -26.69 -26.36
C LEU A 197 -38.48 -27.10 -25.82
N VAL A 198 -38.03 -26.72 -24.60
CA VAL A 198 -38.54 -26.90 -23.20
C VAL A 198 -38.21 -28.30 -22.65
N GLY A 199 -37.66 -28.47 -21.43
CA GLY A 199 -37.53 -27.51 -20.31
C GLY A 199 -36.50 -27.88 -19.23
N SER A 200 -36.88 -27.71 -17.95
CA SER A 200 -35.96 -27.19 -16.91
C SER A 200 -35.79 -28.06 -15.65
N SER A 201 -34.66 -27.83 -14.96
CA SER A 201 -34.49 -27.90 -13.49
C SER A 201 -34.60 -29.25 -12.75
N GLN A 202 -33.57 -29.59 -11.96
CA GLN A 202 -33.62 -29.45 -10.48
C GLN A 202 -32.26 -29.78 -9.82
N ALA A 203 -32.08 -29.31 -8.57
CA ALA A 203 -30.95 -29.66 -7.71
C ALA A 203 -31.43 -30.44 -6.46
N LYS A 204 -30.58 -31.32 -5.90
CA LYS A 204 -30.70 -31.85 -4.52
C LYS A 204 -29.43 -32.59 -4.03
N LYS A 205 -28.96 -32.21 -2.83
CA LYS A 205 -28.51 -33.13 -1.76
C LYS A 205 -29.76 -33.36 -0.85
N PRO A 206 -29.83 -34.33 0.12
CA PRO A 206 -28.71 -34.87 0.92
C PRO A 206 -28.81 -36.34 1.42
N LYS A 207 -27.84 -36.70 2.31
CA LYS A 207 -27.87 -37.67 3.44
C LYS A 207 -27.96 -39.20 3.22
N MET A 208 -26.89 -39.85 3.74
CA MET A 208 -26.88 -40.96 4.72
C MET A 208 -27.79 -42.19 4.56
N ASN A 209 -27.18 -43.38 4.57
CA ASN A 209 -27.47 -44.39 5.60
C ASN A 209 -26.23 -45.27 5.90
N ALA A 210 -26.24 -46.05 6.98
CA ALA A 210 -25.08 -46.84 7.45
C ALA A 210 -25.45 -48.25 7.97
N LYS A 211 -24.57 -49.23 7.73
CA LYS A 211 -24.45 -50.58 8.35
C LYS A 211 -23.02 -51.09 8.06
N GLY A 212 -22.30 -51.84 8.91
CA GLY A 212 -22.52 -52.13 10.34
C GLY A 212 -21.80 -53.40 10.83
N ALA A 213 -20.68 -53.27 11.56
CA ALA A 213 -19.99 -54.25 12.43
C ALA A 213 -18.90 -53.48 13.22
N SER A 214 -18.79 -53.50 14.56
CA SER A 214 -18.33 -54.59 15.44
C SER A 214 -16.89 -55.00 15.08
N GLN A 215 -15.83 -54.61 15.79
CA GLN A 215 -15.57 -54.66 17.26
C GLN A 215 -14.51 -53.57 17.69
N LEU A 216 -13.99 -53.38 18.93
CA LEU A 216 -14.11 -54.08 20.24
C LEU A 216 -14.09 -53.11 21.48
N ILE A 217 -13.06 -53.17 22.36
CA ILE A 217 -12.87 -52.72 23.78
C ILE A 217 -11.31 -52.61 24.02
N PRO A 218 -10.70 -51.95 25.06
CA PRO A 218 -11.10 -50.98 26.11
C PRO A 218 -10.47 -49.56 25.90
N SER A 219 -10.74 -48.43 26.58
CA SER A 219 -11.16 -48.02 27.94
C SER A 219 -10.03 -47.52 28.89
N ASN A 220 -10.00 -46.19 29.09
CA ASN A 220 -10.00 -45.47 30.39
C ASN A 220 -8.77 -44.65 30.89
N SER A 221 -9.12 -43.65 31.73
CA SER A 221 -8.35 -42.92 32.76
C SER A 221 -7.24 -41.90 32.41
N ASN A 222 -7.50 -40.69 32.90
CA ASN A 222 -6.63 -39.54 33.17
C ASN A 222 -5.20 -39.83 33.67
N PHE A 223 -4.26 -38.93 33.34
CA PHE A 223 -3.16 -38.57 34.23
C PHE A 223 -2.88 -37.06 34.15
N THR A 224 -2.50 -36.44 35.25
CA THR A 224 -2.17 -35.01 35.38
C THR A 224 -0.70 -34.84 35.75
N SER A 225 -0.10 -33.75 35.24
CA SER A 225 1.10 -33.08 35.80
C SER A 225 2.31 -33.93 36.18
N GLU A 226 3.45 -33.63 35.55
CA GLU A 226 4.64 -33.32 36.34
C GLU A 226 5.59 -32.37 35.59
N LEU A 227 6.26 -31.50 36.34
CA LEU A 227 7.38 -30.70 35.88
C LEU A 227 8.66 -31.50 36.16
N HIS A 228 9.63 -31.44 35.26
CA HIS A 228 11.01 -31.76 35.58
C HIS A 228 11.86 -30.54 35.25
N MET A 229 12.42 -29.92 36.30
CA MET A 229 13.53 -28.98 36.20
C MET A 229 14.79 -29.78 36.57
N SER A 230 15.90 -29.53 35.89
CA SER A 230 17.13 -30.31 36.11
C SER A 230 17.88 -29.84 37.36
N ASP A 231 18.34 -30.77 38.18
CA ASP A 231 19.21 -30.52 39.32
C ASP A 231 20.64 -30.21 38.85
N ASP A 232 21.01 -28.93 38.74
CA ASP A 232 22.40 -28.53 38.42
C ASP A 232 22.79 -27.13 38.94
N GLU A 233 22.39 -26.78 40.17
CA GLU A 233 23.10 -25.77 40.98
C GLU A 233 22.79 -25.89 42.50
N ILE A 234 23.59 -25.20 43.34
CA ILE A 234 23.57 -25.19 44.81
C ILE A 234 24.20 -26.43 45.48
N LYS A 235 25.52 -26.55 45.34
CA LYS A 235 26.37 -27.12 46.41
C LYS A 235 27.79 -26.52 46.41
N ASP A 236 27.90 -25.29 46.89
CA ASP A 236 28.88 -24.85 47.91
C ASP A 236 28.72 -23.34 48.17
N MET A 237 28.93 -22.93 49.43
CA MET A 237 28.68 -21.61 50.05
C MET A 237 27.26 -21.33 50.58
#